data_AF-A0A7D9I742-F1
#
_entry.id   AF-A0A7D9I742-F1
#
_cell.length_a   1.000
_cell.length_b   1.000
_cell.length_c   1.000
_cell.angle_alpha   90.00
_cell.angle_beta   90.00
_cell.angle_gamma   90.00
#
_symmetry.space_group_name_H-M   'P 1'
#
loop_
_entity.id
_entity.type
_entity.pdbx_description
1 polymer ?
#
loop_
_entity_poly.entity_id
_entity_poly.type
_entity_poly.pdbx_seq_one_letter_code
_entity_poly.pdbx_strand_id
1 'polypeptide(L)'
;MGYYIGVRASKDGGKAVRINTDIGLTVRFDGVYNVFVTLTSQYRGKTAGLCGNYNGNINDEYLDANSHLSNSIVEFADSWNADRSCKNSHQNPGNPCNTASPIAQEAKKKCQLLKQRPFKKCHNSVNQDSGFIQDCEYDVCACNNHPSSCLCEEFAAYVTSCSLAGVSITWKNLPRFAECNAPCAAGPCGNGATCSNHGKDYKCTCAAGYTGKQCETRTCTNPKALGMKSGKIADSRIKASSEWNSADWGATKARLNFAKYSWLAKRNDRKQWLQVDFKYRATITDIMSQGRGNSGQWVRSYTVSYSNDGVNFNRYQRSGKDKVLRANVNVDCIVKSTLEPVIVARFIRIHPRTWNRHIAMRVEFIGCFEGQPCAKEPCKNEGKCSDVEGEASCSCLPGYYGARCEEK
;
A
#
# COMPACT_ATOMS: atom_id res chain seq x y z
N MET A 1 13.18 -12.15 -25.56
CA MET A 1 14.33 -11.26 -25.27
C MET A 1 14.21 -10.07 -26.18
N GLY A 2 13.83 -8.90 -25.66
CA GLY A 2 13.77 -7.67 -26.46
C GLY A 2 15.14 -7.02 -26.50
N TYR A 3 15.76 -6.95 -27.67
CA TYR A 3 16.96 -6.16 -27.91
C TYR A 3 16.54 -4.70 -28.11
N TYR A 4 16.67 -3.89 -27.07
CA TYR A 4 16.69 -2.44 -27.23
C TYR A 4 18.15 -2.04 -27.46
N ILE A 5 18.43 -1.36 -28.57
CA ILE A 5 19.76 -0.81 -28.85
C ILE A 5 20.13 0.11 -27.68
N GLY A 6 21.29 -0.14 -27.06
CA GLY A 6 21.81 0.65 -25.93
C GLY A 6 21.41 0.21 -24.52
N VAL A 7 20.48 -0.75 -24.35
CA VAL A 7 20.09 -1.27 -23.01
C VAL A 7 20.20 -2.79 -22.97
N ARG A 8 20.95 -3.31 -21.99
CA ARG A 8 21.07 -4.74 -21.71
C ARG A 8 20.59 -5.06 -20.30
N ALA A 9 19.55 -5.87 -20.20
CA ALA A 9 19.09 -6.43 -18.93
C ALA A 9 19.58 -7.87 -18.78
N SER A 10 20.17 -8.19 -17.63
CA SER A 10 20.66 -9.53 -17.28
C SER A 10 20.30 -9.91 -15.86
N LYS A 11 20.14 -11.21 -15.60
CA LYS A 11 20.09 -11.73 -14.22
C LYS A 11 21.48 -11.61 -13.58
N ASP A 12 21.53 -11.18 -12.33
CA ASP A 12 22.76 -10.90 -11.57
C ASP A 12 22.83 -11.73 -10.28
N GLY A 13 22.56 -13.04 -10.43
CA GLY A 13 22.48 -14.00 -9.33
C GLY A 13 21.18 -13.91 -8.52
N GLY A 14 20.61 -15.06 -8.15
CA GLY A 14 19.34 -15.10 -7.40
C GLY A 14 18.19 -14.39 -8.13
N LYS A 15 17.53 -13.44 -7.44
CA LYS A 15 16.45 -12.59 -7.97
C LYS A 15 16.94 -11.24 -8.52
N ALA A 16 18.23 -10.94 -8.40
CA ALA A 16 18.75 -9.63 -8.78
C ALA A 16 18.74 -9.44 -10.30
N VAL A 17 18.37 -8.24 -10.73
CA VAL A 17 18.39 -7.79 -12.12
C VAL A 17 19.39 -6.66 -12.24
N ARG A 18 20.24 -6.74 -13.26
CA ARG A 18 21.14 -5.66 -13.64
C ARG A 18 20.75 -5.14 -15.00
N ILE A 19 20.65 -3.82 -15.10
CA ILE A 19 20.40 -3.07 -16.33
C ILE A 19 21.66 -2.26 -16.60
N ASN A 20 22.32 -2.59 -17.70
CA ASN A 20 23.46 -1.86 -18.22
C ASN A 20 23.01 -1.03 -19.42
N THR A 21 23.49 0.22 -19.47
CA THR A 21 23.25 1.11 -20.60
C THR A 21 24.58 1.55 -21.22
N ASP A 22 24.57 1.84 -22.51
CA ASP A 22 25.71 2.41 -23.24
C ASP A 22 26.00 3.87 -22.85
N ILE A 23 25.00 4.57 -22.31
CA ILE A 23 25.16 5.92 -21.77
C ILE A 23 25.90 5.95 -20.42
N GLY A 24 26.41 4.82 -19.92
CA GLY A 24 27.20 4.79 -18.68
C GLY A 24 26.36 4.90 -17.40
N LEU A 25 25.07 4.55 -17.47
CA LEU A 25 24.21 4.28 -16.32
C LEU A 25 24.11 2.76 -16.11
N THR A 26 24.30 2.32 -14.87
CA THR A 26 24.01 0.94 -14.45
C THR A 26 23.03 0.97 -13.29
N VAL A 27 21.94 0.21 -13.41
CA VAL A 27 20.96 0.01 -12.34
C VAL A 27 20.98 -1.45 -11.94
N ARG A 28 21.13 -1.72 -10.64
CA ARG A 28 20.97 -3.06 -10.08
C ARG A 28 19.83 -3.05 -9.08
N PHE A 29 18.86 -3.94 -9.26
CA PHE A 29 17.76 -4.16 -8.33
C PHE A 29 17.88 -5.57 -7.75
N ASP A 30 17.82 -5.70 -6.44
CA ASP A 30 17.94 -7.01 -5.77
C ASP A 30 16.70 -7.92 -5.95
N GLY A 31 15.61 -7.35 -6.47
CA GLY A 31 14.35 -8.05 -6.71
C GLY A 31 13.33 -7.90 -5.58
N VAL A 32 13.65 -7.13 -4.54
CA VAL A 32 12.76 -6.93 -3.39
C VAL A 32 12.69 -5.45 -2.99
N TYR A 33 13.82 -4.81 -2.67
CA TYR A 33 13.82 -3.50 -2.01
C TYR A 33 14.98 -2.58 -2.41
N ASN A 34 16.19 -3.13 -2.62
CA ASN A 34 17.38 -2.30 -2.83
C ASN A 34 17.64 -2.03 -4.32
N VAL A 35 17.74 -0.75 -4.66
CA VAL A 35 18.14 -0.26 -5.98
C VAL A 35 19.50 0.45 -5.86
N PHE A 36 20.49 -0.05 -6.58
CA PHE A 36 21.82 0.55 -6.68
C PHE A 36 21.96 1.22 -8.04
N VAL A 37 22.20 2.53 -8.03
CA VAL A 37 22.41 3.33 -9.23
C VAL A 37 23.89 3.71 -9.31
N THR A 38 24.55 3.35 -10.41
CA THR A 38 25.93 3.74 -10.69
C THR A 38 25.97 4.56 -11.96
N LEU A 39 26.56 5.75 -11.87
CA LEU A 39 26.78 6.66 -12.98
C LEU A 39 28.27 6.84 -13.24
N THR A 40 28.61 7.00 -14.51
CA THR A 40 29.95 7.42 -14.93
C THR A 40 30.18 8.90 -14.61
N SER A 41 31.45 9.30 -14.48
CA SER A 41 31.86 10.67 -14.11
C SER A 41 31.37 11.76 -15.06
N GLN A 42 30.94 11.42 -16.29
CA GLN A 42 30.40 12.37 -17.26
C GLN A 42 29.10 13.06 -16.80
N TYR A 43 28.43 12.49 -15.80
CA TYR A 43 27.20 13.03 -15.18
C TYR A 43 27.46 13.94 -13.98
N ARG A 44 28.73 14.20 -13.61
CA ARG A 44 29.07 15.05 -12.46
C ARG A 44 28.41 16.42 -12.59
N GLY A 45 27.63 16.82 -11.58
CA GLY A 45 26.89 18.09 -11.57
C GLY A 45 25.72 18.19 -12.54
N LYS A 46 25.29 17.07 -13.15
CA LYS A 46 24.20 17.03 -14.16
C LYS A 46 22.98 16.24 -13.71
N THR A 47 23.02 15.64 -12.52
CA THR A 47 21.87 14.90 -11.98
C THR A 47 20.97 15.82 -11.19
N ALA A 48 19.70 15.43 -11.05
CA ALA A 48 18.76 16.04 -10.13
C ALA A 48 17.75 14.97 -9.71
N GLY A 49 17.37 14.95 -8.44
CA GLY A 49 16.46 13.95 -7.89
C GLY A 49 16.82 13.57 -6.47
N LEU A 50 16.22 12.47 -6.00
CA LEU A 50 16.42 11.94 -4.63
C LEU A 50 17.87 11.50 -4.35
N CYS A 51 18.66 11.22 -5.39
CA CYS A 51 20.08 10.87 -5.28
C CYS A 51 21.02 12.09 -5.42
N GLY A 52 20.49 13.31 -5.32
CA GLY A 52 21.27 14.54 -5.37
C GLY A 52 21.76 14.94 -6.77
N ASN A 53 22.71 15.88 -6.79
CA ASN A 53 23.22 16.52 -8.01
C ASN A 53 24.60 15.99 -8.48
N TYR A 54 25.18 15.06 -7.71
CA TYR A 54 26.46 14.39 -8.03
C TYR A 54 27.61 15.39 -8.29
N ASN A 55 27.68 16.50 -7.54
CA ASN A 55 28.76 17.48 -7.67
C ASN A 55 29.94 17.19 -6.70
N GLY A 56 29.70 16.43 -5.63
CA GLY A 56 30.66 16.08 -4.57
C GLY A 56 30.60 17.00 -3.34
N ASN A 57 29.59 17.86 -3.24
CA ASN A 57 29.34 18.73 -2.10
C ASN A 57 28.22 18.15 -1.22
N ILE A 58 28.57 17.66 -0.04
CA ILE A 58 27.59 17.04 0.87
C ILE A 58 26.54 18.03 1.42
N ASN A 59 26.80 19.34 1.33
CA ASN A 59 25.94 20.36 1.93
C ASN A 59 24.73 20.77 1.05
N ASP A 60 24.68 20.32 -0.21
CA ASP A 60 23.57 20.62 -1.13
C ASP A 60 22.89 19.37 -1.71
N GLU A 61 22.99 18.23 -1.03
CA GLU A 61 22.35 16.99 -1.47
C GLU A 61 20.81 17.04 -1.37
N TYR A 62 20.24 17.98 -0.62
CA TYR A 62 18.79 18.15 -0.41
C TYR A 62 18.19 19.32 -1.20
N LEU A 63 18.64 19.52 -2.44
CA LEU A 63 18.01 20.46 -3.38
C LEU A 63 16.66 19.90 -3.84
N ASP A 64 15.58 20.66 -3.58
CA ASP A 64 14.23 20.32 -3.99
C ASP A 64 14.06 20.36 -5.52
N ALA A 65 12.89 19.96 -6.03
CA ALA A 65 12.60 19.97 -7.47
C ALA A 65 12.69 21.36 -8.14
N ASN A 66 12.75 22.45 -7.35
CA ASN A 66 12.94 23.82 -7.81
C ASN A 66 14.37 24.33 -7.53
N SER A 67 15.31 23.45 -7.18
CA SER A 67 16.70 23.78 -6.82
C SER A 67 16.86 24.67 -5.57
N HIS A 68 15.92 24.63 -4.64
CA HIS A 68 16.07 25.25 -3.33
C HIS A 68 16.58 24.24 -2.31
N LEU A 69 17.52 24.66 -1.46
CA LEU A 69 18.00 23.81 -0.38
C LEU A 69 16.90 23.62 0.67
N SER A 70 16.49 22.37 0.88
CA SER A 70 15.53 22.02 1.91
C SER A 70 16.22 21.65 3.23
N ASN A 71 15.65 22.13 4.34
CA ASN A 71 16.07 21.73 5.69
C ASN A 71 15.30 20.49 6.21
N SER A 72 14.40 19.94 5.40
CA SER A 72 13.56 18.80 5.78
C SER A 72 13.65 17.72 4.71
N ILE A 73 14.19 16.55 5.10
CA ILE A 73 14.28 15.39 4.20
C ILE A 73 12.92 14.97 3.63
N VAL A 74 11.85 15.21 4.38
CA VAL A 74 10.47 14.89 3.96
C VAL A 74 10.00 15.86 2.89
N GLU A 75 10.21 17.17 3.08
CA GLU A 75 9.81 18.19 2.09
C GLU A 75 10.65 18.07 0.81
N PHE A 76 11.95 17.81 0.95
CA PHE A 76 12.84 17.46 -0.15
C PHE A 76 12.27 16.28 -0.96
N ALA A 77 12.00 15.16 -0.30
CA ALA A 77 11.52 13.96 -0.99
C ALA A 77 10.15 14.16 -1.63
N ASP A 78 9.24 14.85 -0.95
CA ASP A 78 7.90 15.19 -1.45
C ASP A 78 7.95 16.09 -2.70
N SER A 79 8.94 17.00 -2.80
CA SER A 79 9.11 17.87 -3.97
C SER A 79 9.40 17.08 -5.26
N TRP A 80 10.07 15.93 -5.12
CA TRP A 80 10.46 15.04 -6.22
C TRP A 80 9.39 14.00 -6.58
N ASN A 81 8.19 14.10 -6.01
CA ASN A 81 7.09 13.20 -6.31
C ASN A 81 6.67 13.28 -7.79
N ALA A 82 6.85 12.19 -8.51
CA ALA A 82 6.52 12.09 -9.94
C ALA A 82 5.01 12.08 -10.22
N ASP A 83 4.18 11.68 -9.24
CA ASP A 83 2.73 11.67 -9.36
C ASP A 83 2.11 12.80 -8.53
N ARG A 84 1.69 13.87 -9.20
CA ARG A 84 1.05 15.03 -8.56
C ARG A 84 -0.30 14.71 -7.90
N SER A 85 -0.87 13.51 -8.15
CA SER A 85 -2.07 13.02 -7.47
C SER A 85 -1.76 12.36 -6.12
N CYS A 86 -0.50 11.99 -5.87
CA CYS A 86 -0.02 11.46 -4.59
C CYS A 86 0.18 12.59 -3.58
N LYS A 87 -0.20 12.34 -2.32
CA LYS A 87 -0.06 13.33 -1.24
C LYS A 87 1.38 13.37 -0.75
N ASN A 88 1.86 14.58 -0.50
CA ASN A 88 3.06 14.83 0.28
C ASN A 88 2.90 14.27 1.70
N SER A 89 3.96 13.66 2.23
CA SER A 89 3.99 13.04 3.55
C SER A 89 4.03 14.11 4.64
N HIS A 90 2.88 14.47 5.22
CA HIS A 90 2.83 15.50 6.28
C HIS A 90 3.22 15.02 7.67
N GLN A 91 3.67 13.77 7.84
CA GLN A 91 4.03 13.23 9.15
C GLN A 91 5.35 12.48 9.05
N ASN A 92 6.31 12.86 9.87
CA ASN A 92 7.43 12.01 10.23
C ASN A 92 6.91 11.03 11.30
N PRO A 93 6.63 9.75 10.97
CA PRO A 93 6.38 8.76 12.00
C PRO A 93 7.71 8.61 12.75
N GLY A 94 7.85 9.32 13.88
CA GLY A 94 9.09 9.33 14.64
C GLY A 94 9.68 7.93 14.80
N ASN A 95 11.01 7.83 14.88
CA ASN A 95 11.72 6.56 14.79
C ASN A 95 11.13 5.49 15.75
N PRO A 96 10.60 4.36 15.22
CA PRO A 96 9.94 3.32 16.03
C PRO A 96 10.90 2.65 17.04
N CYS A 97 12.21 2.74 16.79
CA CYS A 97 13.28 2.23 17.63
C CYS A 97 13.73 3.18 18.75
N ASN A 98 13.10 4.35 18.88
CA ASN A 98 13.31 5.25 20.03
C ASN A 98 12.58 4.79 21.31
N THR A 99 11.80 3.70 21.24
CA THR A 99 11.14 3.11 22.40
C THR A 99 12.08 2.22 23.19
N ALA A 100 11.83 2.03 24.50
CA ALA A 100 12.54 1.05 25.33
C ALA A 100 11.99 -0.38 25.18
N SER A 101 11.30 -0.68 24.07
CA SER A 101 10.65 -1.97 23.86
C SER A 101 11.68 -3.10 23.68
N PRO A 102 11.32 -4.36 23.99
CA PRO A 102 12.19 -5.51 23.74
C PRO A 102 12.62 -5.63 22.27
N ILE A 103 11.73 -5.28 21.34
CA ILE A 103 12.00 -5.26 19.89
C ILE A 103 13.09 -4.23 19.58
N ALA A 104 12.99 -3.01 20.11
CA ALA A 104 13.98 -1.97 19.88
C ALA A 104 15.35 -2.30 20.49
N GLN A 105 15.38 -2.96 21.66
CA GLN A 105 16.62 -3.42 22.26
C GLN A 105 17.31 -4.51 21.42
N GLU A 106 16.54 -5.49 20.94
CA GLU A 106 17.08 -6.56 20.09
C GLU A 106 17.52 -6.03 18.71
N ALA A 107 16.75 -5.11 18.11
CA ALA A 107 17.11 -4.43 16.87
C ALA A 107 18.48 -3.75 16.99
N LYS A 108 18.65 -2.87 17.99
CA LYS A 108 19.93 -2.19 18.29
C LYS A 108 21.06 -3.19 18.42
N LYS A 109 20.90 -4.21 19.26
CA LYS A 109 21.92 -5.24 19.48
C LYS A 109 22.33 -5.95 18.19
N LYS A 110 21.37 -6.35 17.34
CA LYS A 110 21.65 -7.06 16.09
C LYS A 110 22.24 -6.15 15.02
N CYS A 111 21.78 -4.92 14.88
CA CYS A 111 22.30 -3.97 13.89
C CYS A 111 23.76 -3.57 14.15
N GLN A 112 24.18 -3.52 15.42
CA GLN A 112 25.59 -3.30 15.79
C GLN A 112 26.52 -4.43 15.35
N LEU A 113 26.02 -5.57 14.88
CA LEU A 113 26.86 -6.62 14.28
C LEU A 113 27.61 -6.14 13.02
N LEU A 114 27.13 -5.09 12.34
CA LEU A 114 27.83 -4.44 11.23
C LEU A 114 29.21 -3.87 11.63
N LYS A 115 29.44 -3.59 12.93
CA LYS A 115 30.75 -3.16 13.47
C LYS A 115 31.73 -4.30 13.71
N GLN A 116 31.30 -5.54 13.55
CA GLN A 116 32.09 -6.72 13.95
C GLN A 116 32.61 -7.48 12.71
N ARG A 117 33.45 -8.50 12.93
CA ARG A 117 33.78 -9.47 11.87
C ARG A 117 32.50 -10.18 11.41
N PRO A 118 32.32 -10.47 10.12
CA PRO A 118 33.25 -10.29 9.02
C PRO A 118 33.19 -8.89 8.35
N PHE A 119 32.19 -8.07 8.68
CA PHE A 119 31.96 -6.75 8.05
C PHE A 119 33.09 -5.75 8.27
N LYS A 120 33.84 -5.89 9.38
CA LYS A 120 35.03 -5.07 9.68
C LYS A 120 36.04 -4.95 8.54
N LYS A 121 36.10 -5.92 7.62
CA LYS A 121 36.98 -5.88 6.45
C LYS A 121 36.70 -4.69 5.51
N CYS A 122 35.49 -4.14 5.53
CA CYS A 122 35.03 -3.11 4.59
C CYS A 122 34.94 -1.71 5.19
N HIS A 123 35.14 -1.55 6.50
CA HIS A 123 34.98 -0.25 7.19
C HIS A 123 35.86 0.87 6.62
N ASN A 124 37.00 0.54 6.01
CA ASN A 124 37.88 1.50 5.34
C ASN A 124 37.38 1.98 3.96
N SER A 125 36.44 1.24 3.36
CA SER A 125 35.91 1.52 2.02
C SER A 125 34.46 1.98 2.05
N VAL A 126 33.67 1.49 3.01
CA VAL A 126 32.27 1.87 3.22
C VAL A 126 32.05 2.07 4.71
N ASN A 127 31.71 3.30 5.11
CA ASN A 127 31.42 3.63 6.50
C ASN A 127 30.08 3.00 6.92
N GLN A 128 30.09 2.12 7.91
CA GLN A 128 28.89 1.50 8.47
C GLN A 128 28.00 2.47 9.26
N ASP A 129 28.57 3.56 9.80
CA ASP A 129 27.84 4.54 10.60
C ASP A 129 27.19 5.64 9.73
N SER A 130 27.35 5.60 8.41
CA SER A 130 26.78 6.57 7.46
C SER A 130 25.34 6.25 7.03
N GLY A 131 24.54 5.61 7.88
CA GLY A 131 23.14 5.26 7.60
C GLY A 131 22.81 3.79 7.90
N PHE A 132 23.64 2.84 7.47
CA PHE A 132 23.32 1.40 7.52
C PHE A 132 22.88 0.88 8.90
N ILE A 133 23.51 1.35 9.99
CA ILE A 133 23.13 0.91 11.33
C ILE A 133 21.81 1.55 11.76
N GLN A 134 21.64 2.84 11.49
CA GLN A 134 20.43 3.59 11.82
C GLN A 134 19.22 3.08 11.02
N ASP A 135 19.43 2.78 9.73
CA ASP A 135 18.44 2.23 8.81
C ASP A 135 18.06 0.81 9.25
N CYS A 136 19.05 -0.04 9.55
CA CYS A 136 18.80 -1.36 10.15
C CYS A 136 17.96 -1.28 11.43
N GLU A 137 18.30 -0.37 12.35
CA GLU A 137 17.52 -0.22 13.58
C GLU A 137 16.08 0.19 13.26
N TYR A 138 15.91 1.23 12.43
CA TYR A 138 14.60 1.72 12.02
C TYR A 138 13.75 0.61 11.37
N ASP A 139 14.31 -0.07 10.37
CA ASP A 139 13.61 -1.06 9.56
C ASP A 139 13.21 -2.28 10.38
N VAL A 140 14.11 -2.83 11.19
CA VAL A 140 13.80 -3.96 12.08
C VAL A 140 12.68 -3.60 13.05
N CYS A 141 12.66 -2.38 13.57
CA CYS A 141 11.59 -1.87 14.42
C CYS A 141 10.27 -1.59 13.68
N ALA A 142 10.32 -1.22 12.40
CA ALA A 142 9.15 -0.98 11.55
C ALA A 142 8.57 -2.28 10.95
N CYS A 143 9.36 -3.35 10.91
CA CYS A 143 9.03 -4.63 10.29
C CYS A 143 8.02 -5.43 11.14
N ASN A 144 6.72 -5.23 10.92
CA ASN A 144 5.68 -5.86 11.75
C ASN A 144 5.56 -7.38 11.59
N ASN A 145 5.95 -7.96 10.45
CA ASN A 145 5.69 -9.37 10.13
C ASN A 145 6.94 -10.26 10.29
N HIS A 146 8.12 -9.80 9.86
CA HIS A 146 9.37 -10.56 9.93
C HIS A 146 10.61 -9.67 10.15
N PRO A 147 10.92 -9.29 11.40
CA PRO A 147 12.09 -8.47 11.73
C PRO A 147 13.42 -9.02 11.18
N SER A 148 13.55 -10.35 11.09
CA SER A 148 14.74 -10.99 10.48
C SER A 148 14.87 -10.71 8.98
N SER A 149 13.77 -10.51 8.24
CA SER A 149 13.84 -10.12 6.83
C SER A 149 14.51 -8.76 6.68
N CYS A 150 14.00 -7.76 7.39
CA CYS A 150 14.54 -6.41 7.38
C CYS A 150 16.02 -6.36 7.86
N LEU A 151 16.35 -7.13 8.90
CA LEU A 151 17.75 -7.24 9.38
C LEU A 151 18.70 -7.83 8.32
N CYS A 152 18.30 -8.97 7.73
CA CYS A 152 19.16 -9.73 6.83
C CYS A 152 19.32 -9.06 5.47
N GLU A 153 18.32 -8.27 5.08
CA GLU A 153 18.38 -7.37 3.95
C GLU A 153 19.45 -6.30 4.15
N GLU A 154 19.47 -5.64 5.30
CA GLU A 154 20.47 -4.59 5.56
C GLU A 154 21.91 -5.11 5.59
N PHE A 155 22.11 -6.31 6.15
CA PHE A 155 23.40 -6.99 6.04
C PHE A 155 23.78 -7.29 4.58
N ALA A 156 22.81 -7.67 3.73
CA ALA A 156 23.04 -7.91 2.32
C ALA A 156 23.32 -6.61 1.55
N ALA A 157 22.65 -5.51 1.89
CA ALA A 157 22.85 -4.19 1.31
C ALA A 157 24.26 -3.67 1.62
N TYR A 158 24.70 -3.73 2.88
CA TYR A 158 26.06 -3.35 3.27
C TYR A 158 27.12 -4.19 2.53
N VAL A 159 26.93 -5.51 2.44
CA VAL A 159 27.85 -6.40 1.71
C VAL A 159 27.87 -6.12 0.22
N THR A 160 26.74 -5.73 -0.36
CA THR A 160 26.65 -5.32 -1.76
C THR A 160 27.45 -4.04 -1.99
N SER A 161 27.29 -3.04 -1.13
CA SER A 161 28.08 -1.79 -1.17
C SER A 161 29.58 -2.06 -1.04
N CYS A 162 29.98 -2.96 -0.13
CA CYS A 162 31.36 -3.41 0.01
C CYS A 162 31.88 -4.09 -1.26
N SER A 163 31.09 -4.96 -1.87
CA SER A 163 31.46 -5.62 -3.13
C SER A 163 31.63 -4.63 -4.26
N LEU A 164 30.80 -3.59 -4.33
CA LEU A 164 30.92 -2.50 -5.32
C LEU A 164 32.20 -1.67 -5.08
N ALA A 165 32.63 -1.53 -3.83
CA ALA A 165 33.91 -0.93 -3.46
C ALA A 165 35.12 -1.89 -3.59
N GLY A 166 34.94 -3.08 -4.17
CA GLY A 166 36.01 -4.06 -4.39
C GLY A 166 36.33 -4.96 -3.19
N VAL A 167 35.55 -4.89 -2.11
CA VAL A 167 35.75 -5.69 -0.89
C VAL A 167 34.72 -6.81 -0.80
N SER A 168 35.15 -8.04 -1.09
CA SER A 168 34.30 -9.23 -0.91
C SER A 168 34.23 -9.68 0.56
N ILE A 169 33.00 -9.91 1.06
CA ILE A 169 32.68 -10.38 2.42
C ILE A 169 31.82 -11.65 2.34
N THR A 170 32.30 -12.73 2.96
CA THR A 170 31.51 -13.96 3.17
C THR A 170 30.96 -13.97 4.59
N TRP A 171 29.62 -13.94 4.74
CA TRP A 171 28.98 -13.81 6.06
C TRP A 171 27.86 -14.83 6.32
N LYS A 172 27.07 -15.20 5.31
CA LYS A 172 25.90 -16.08 5.45
C LYS A 172 26.19 -17.47 6.03
N ASN A 173 27.42 -17.98 5.86
CA ASN A 173 27.82 -19.30 6.36
C ASN A 173 28.22 -19.30 7.85
N LEU A 174 28.31 -18.14 8.50
CA LEU A 174 28.69 -18.07 9.90
C LEU A 174 27.48 -18.34 10.80
N PRO A 175 27.61 -19.14 11.88
CA PRO A 175 26.50 -19.49 12.76
C PRO A 175 25.72 -18.29 13.31
N ARG A 176 26.40 -17.18 13.58
CA ARG A 176 25.77 -15.94 14.09
C ARG A 176 24.76 -15.31 13.11
N PHE A 177 24.84 -15.63 11.82
CA PHE A 177 23.95 -15.12 10.79
C PHE A 177 23.06 -16.22 10.20
N ALA A 178 22.95 -17.37 10.87
CA ALA A 178 22.16 -18.51 10.39
C ALA A 178 20.68 -18.14 10.15
N GLU A 179 20.13 -17.18 10.91
CA GLU A 179 18.77 -16.69 10.69
C GLU A 179 18.54 -16.12 9.28
N CYS A 180 19.59 -15.59 8.65
CA CYS A 180 19.55 -15.04 7.29
C CYS A 180 19.58 -16.10 6.19
N ASN A 181 19.70 -17.38 6.56
CA ASN A 181 19.55 -18.51 5.63
C ASN A 181 18.13 -19.06 5.60
N ALA A 182 17.25 -18.61 6.49
CA ALA A 182 15.86 -19.02 6.49
C ALA A 182 15.17 -18.49 5.21
N PRO A 183 14.30 -19.27 4.55
CA PRO A 183 13.59 -18.84 3.35
C PRO A 183 12.85 -17.50 3.49
N CYS A 184 12.21 -17.24 4.64
CA CYS A 184 11.53 -15.98 4.93
C CYS A 184 12.47 -14.79 5.18
N ALA A 185 13.74 -15.01 5.52
CA ALA A 185 14.70 -13.92 5.75
C ALA A 185 15.11 -13.22 4.44
N ALA A 186 14.82 -13.83 3.28
CA ALA A 186 14.98 -13.21 1.97
C ALA A 186 13.80 -12.29 1.58
N GLY A 187 12.85 -12.04 2.50
CA GLY A 187 11.66 -11.23 2.24
C GLY A 187 10.84 -11.68 1.03
N PRO A 188 10.53 -12.98 0.84
CA PRO A 188 9.96 -13.45 -0.41
C PRO A 188 8.49 -13.04 -0.62
N CYS A 189 7.78 -12.60 0.41
CA CYS A 189 6.36 -12.27 0.35
C CYS A 189 6.15 -10.77 0.20
N GLY A 190 5.56 -10.34 -0.92
CA GLY A 190 5.26 -8.95 -1.21
C GLY A 190 3.89 -8.48 -0.71
N ASN A 191 3.58 -7.21 -0.96
CA ASN A 191 2.24 -6.63 -0.82
C ASN A 191 1.55 -6.82 0.56
N GLY A 192 2.34 -6.74 1.64
CA GLY A 192 1.84 -6.83 3.01
C GLY A 192 1.48 -8.25 3.46
N ALA A 193 1.93 -9.28 2.74
CA ALA A 193 1.79 -10.67 3.12
C ALA A 193 2.64 -11.03 4.37
N THR A 194 2.27 -12.14 5.02
CA THR A 194 3.07 -12.75 6.08
C THR A 194 3.77 -14.00 5.54
N CYS A 195 4.94 -14.34 6.08
CA CYS A 195 5.74 -15.47 5.63
C CYS A 195 5.82 -16.56 6.71
N SER A 196 5.79 -17.82 6.32
CA SER A 196 6.13 -18.93 7.22
C SER A 196 7.19 -19.81 6.58
N ASN A 197 8.20 -20.19 7.37
CA ASN A 197 9.24 -21.13 6.92
C ASN A 197 8.64 -22.54 6.88
N HIS A 198 8.88 -23.27 5.78
CA HIS A 198 8.48 -24.67 5.58
C HIS A 198 9.70 -25.47 5.13
N GLY A 199 10.56 -25.85 6.09
CA GLY A 199 11.82 -26.54 5.81
C GLY A 199 12.76 -25.66 4.98
N LYS A 200 13.07 -26.09 3.75
CA LYS A 200 13.90 -25.35 2.78
C LYS A 200 13.09 -24.40 1.88
N ASP A 201 11.77 -24.38 2.01
CA ASP A 201 10.87 -23.49 1.26
C ASP A 201 10.13 -22.52 2.22
N TYR A 202 9.34 -21.62 1.66
CA TYR A 202 8.47 -20.70 2.39
C TYR A 202 7.03 -20.81 1.90
N LYS A 203 6.10 -20.35 2.73
CA LYS A 203 4.70 -20.12 2.36
C LYS A 203 4.34 -18.68 2.69
N CYS A 204 3.83 -17.96 1.69
CA CYS A 204 3.27 -16.64 1.90
C CYS A 204 1.76 -16.75 2.17
N THR A 205 1.29 -16.08 3.22
CA THR A 205 -0.13 -15.83 3.43
C THR A 205 -0.44 -14.45 2.89
N CYS A 206 -1.06 -14.39 1.72
CA CYS A 206 -1.28 -13.14 1.01
C CYS A 206 -2.29 -12.24 1.71
N ALA A 207 -2.00 -10.94 1.71
CA ALA A 207 -2.99 -9.94 2.06
C ALA A 207 -4.17 -10.01 1.09
N ALA A 208 -5.36 -9.63 1.57
CA ALA A 208 -6.55 -9.64 0.75
C ALA A 208 -6.34 -8.82 -0.54
N GLY A 209 -6.73 -9.40 -1.68
CA GLY A 209 -6.56 -8.77 -2.99
C GLY A 209 -5.27 -9.18 -3.73
N TYR A 210 -4.43 -10.02 -3.13
CA TYR A 210 -3.19 -10.53 -3.75
C TYR A 210 -3.14 -12.06 -3.78
N THR A 211 -2.43 -12.61 -4.77
CA THR A 211 -2.21 -14.04 -4.98
C THR A 211 -0.83 -14.29 -5.60
N GLY A 212 -0.48 -15.56 -5.81
CA GLY A 212 0.84 -16.01 -6.27
C GLY A 212 1.70 -16.54 -5.12
N LYS A 213 2.80 -17.23 -5.46
CA LYS A 213 3.70 -17.83 -4.44
C LYS A 213 4.31 -16.76 -3.53
N GLN A 214 4.51 -15.56 -4.05
CA GLN A 214 5.12 -14.40 -3.37
C GLN A 214 4.10 -13.29 -3.13
N CYS A 215 2.81 -13.54 -3.37
CA CYS A 215 1.75 -12.53 -3.31
C CYS A 215 1.98 -11.35 -4.27
N GLU A 216 2.67 -11.60 -5.37
CA GLU A 216 3.10 -10.64 -6.38
C GLU A 216 1.96 -10.24 -7.33
N THR A 217 0.92 -11.07 -7.43
CA THR A 217 -0.15 -10.88 -8.41
C THR A 217 -1.35 -10.20 -7.76
N ARG A 218 -1.72 -9.02 -8.27
CA ARG A 218 -2.99 -8.38 -7.91
C ARG A 218 -4.16 -9.18 -8.48
N THR A 219 -5.14 -9.48 -7.65
CA THR A 219 -6.40 -10.12 -8.08
C THR A 219 -7.27 -9.19 -8.92
N CYS A 220 -7.16 -7.87 -8.71
CA CYS A 220 -7.87 -6.85 -9.47
C CYS A 220 -6.91 -6.14 -10.43
N THR A 221 -6.92 -6.53 -11.70
CA THR A 221 -6.00 -6.04 -12.74
C THR A 221 -6.59 -4.90 -13.58
N ASN A 222 -7.92 -4.82 -13.69
CA ASN A 222 -8.62 -3.77 -14.44
C ASN A 222 -9.74 -3.13 -13.60
N PRO A 223 -9.39 -2.29 -12.62
CA PRO A 223 -10.36 -1.71 -11.69
C PRO A 223 -11.31 -0.72 -12.40
N LYS A 224 -12.61 -0.85 -12.14
CA LYS A 224 -13.70 -0.06 -12.75
C LYS A 224 -14.68 0.45 -11.69
N ALA A 225 -15.53 1.39 -12.07
CA ALA A 225 -16.62 1.86 -11.21
C ALA A 225 -17.58 0.72 -10.84
N LEU A 226 -17.79 0.50 -9.55
CA LEU A 226 -18.57 -0.62 -9.03
C LEU A 226 -20.09 -0.39 -9.10
N GLY A 227 -20.55 0.86 -9.21
CA GLY A 227 -21.91 1.10 -9.69
C GLY A 227 -22.71 2.20 -9.01
N MET A 228 -22.08 3.11 -8.24
CA MET A 228 -22.80 4.21 -7.63
C MET A 228 -23.31 5.19 -8.70
N LYS A 229 -22.43 5.71 -9.57
CA LYS A 229 -22.79 6.67 -10.61
C LYS A 229 -23.69 6.06 -11.68
N SER A 230 -23.42 4.82 -12.08
CA SER A 230 -24.13 4.15 -13.18
C SER A 230 -25.50 3.59 -12.78
N GLY A 231 -25.84 3.56 -11.49
CA GLY A 231 -27.08 2.97 -11.01
C GLY A 231 -27.06 1.44 -10.87
N LYS A 232 -25.95 0.76 -11.23
CA LYS A 232 -25.81 -0.70 -11.07
C LYS A 232 -25.96 -1.17 -9.62
N ILE A 233 -25.50 -0.35 -8.67
CA ILE A 233 -25.84 -0.54 -7.25
C ILE A 233 -27.24 0.05 -7.06
N ALA A 234 -28.23 -0.76 -6.71
CA ALA A 234 -29.61 -0.32 -6.51
C ALA A 234 -29.79 0.59 -5.28
N ASP A 235 -30.79 1.46 -5.29
CA ASP A 235 -31.08 2.40 -4.19
C ASP A 235 -31.29 1.69 -2.83
N SER A 236 -31.95 0.52 -2.84
CA SER A 236 -32.18 -0.29 -1.63
C SER A 236 -30.89 -0.76 -0.94
N ARG A 237 -29.75 -0.69 -1.62
CA ARG A 237 -28.42 -1.09 -1.13
C ARG A 237 -27.61 0.07 -0.57
N ILE A 238 -28.15 1.28 -0.57
CA ILE A 238 -27.48 2.48 -0.06
C ILE A 238 -28.22 2.93 1.20
N LYS A 239 -27.51 2.97 2.33
CA LYS A 239 -28.07 3.32 3.64
C LYS A 239 -27.20 4.34 4.34
N ALA A 240 -27.76 5.09 5.28
CA ALA A 240 -27.00 5.98 6.14
C ALA A 240 -27.45 5.86 7.59
N SER A 241 -26.60 6.33 8.51
CA SER A 241 -26.93 6.46 9.94
C SER A 241 -28.10 7.40 10.18
N SER A 242 -28.18 8.47 9.39
CA SER A 242 -29.25 9.44 9.42
C SER A 242 -29.30 10.24 8.12
N GLU A 243 -30.46 10.84 7.86
CA GLU A 243 -30.73 11.62 6.66
C GLU A 243 -31.42 12.92 7.05
N TRP A 244 -31.00 14.05 6.47
CA TRP A 244 -31.66 15.34 6.70
C TRP A 244 -33.13 15.29 6.30
N ASN A 245 -33.39 14.80 5.08
CA ASN A 245 -34.69 14.30 4.62
C ASN A 245 -34.44 13.18 3.60
N SER A 246 -35.40 12.28 3.43
CA SER A 246 -35.24 11.13 2.54
C SER A 246 -35.45 11.48 1.06
N ALA A 247 -36.30 12.47 0.76
CA ALA A 247 -36.67 12.82 -0.62
C ALA A 247 -35.51 13.41 -1.43
N ASP A 248 -34.81 14.41 -0.86
CA ASP A 248 -33.79 15.19 -1.57
C ASP A 248 -32.38 14.93 -1.05
N TRP A 249 -32.23 14.51 0.20
CA TRP A 249 -30.93 14.43 0.87
C TRP A 249 -30.64 13.07 1.52
N GLY A 250 -31.40 12.05 1.11
CA GLY A 250 -31.26 10.69 1.60
C GLY A 250 -29.99 9.98 1.11
N ALA A 251 -29.73 8.79 1.64
CA ALA A 251 -28.53 8.02 1.32
C ALA A 251 -28.41 7.71 -0.18
N THR A 252 -29.54 7.46 -0.86
CA THR A 252 -29.60 7.16 -2.30
C THR A 252 -29.09 8.31 -3.18
N LYS A 253 -29.05 9.54 -2.64
CA LYS A 253 -28.53 10.72 -3.33
C LYS A 253 -27.01 10.86 -3.21
N ALA A 254 -26.33 9.93 -2.54
CA ALA A 254 -24.87 9.90 -2.43
C ALA A 254 -24.15 9.44 -3.71
N ARG A 255 -24.79 9.35 -4.87
CA ARG A 255 -24.15 8.89 -6.11
C ARG A 255 -23.25 9.99 -6.69
N LEU A 256 -22.05 9.61 -7.15
CA LEU A 256 -21.09 10.55 -7.74
C LEU A 256 -21.67 11.30 -8.95
N ASN A 257 -21.28 12.58 -9.14
CA ASN A 257 -21.74 13.46 -10.22
C ASN A 257 -23.26 13.72 -10.28
N PHE A 258 -23.99 13.40 -9.22
CA PHE A 258 -25.39 13.80 -9.12
C PHE A 258 -25.44 15.27 -8.69
N ALA A 259 -25.53 16.22 -9.63
CA ALA A 259 -25.19 17.62 -9.39
C ALA A 259 -26.11 18.35 -8.39
N LYS A 260 -27.40 18.02 -8.37
CA LYS A 260 -28.41 18.71 -7.54
C LYS A 260 -28.54 18.14 -6.12
N TYR A 261 -28.28 16.85 -5.93
CA TYR A 261 -28.55 16.14 -4.68
C TYR A 261 -27.31 15.48 -4.11
N SER A 262 -27.31 15.24 -2.80
CA SER A 262 -26.21 14.61 -2.06
C SER A 262 -26.80 13.91 -0.84
N TRP A 263 -26.15 12.89 -0.30
CA TRP A 263 -26.49 12.49 1.07
C TRP A 263 -26.08 13.61 2.02
N LEU A 264 -26.99 14.02 2.89
CA LEU A 264 -26.71 14.86 4.05
C LEU A 264 -27.11 14.10 5.30
N ALA A 265 -26.20 14.02 6.27
CA ALA A 265 -26.55 13.51 7.58
C ALA A 265 -27.59 14.43 8.25
N LYS A 266 -28.38 13.91 9.17
CA LYS A 266 -29.28 14.74 9.98
C LYS A 266 -28.53 15.57 11.03
N ARG A 267 -27.38 15.06 11.50
CA ARG A 267 -26.56 15.65 12.56
C ARG A 267 -25.11 15.78 12.11
N ASN A 268 -24.44 16.85 12.55
CA ASN A 268 -23.02 17.06 12.30
C ASN A 268 -22.18 16.54 13.48
N ASP A 269 -22.08 15.21 13.58
CA ASP A 269 -21.24 14.54 14.57
C ASP A 269 -20.45 13.39 13.93
N ARG A 270 -19.48 12.84 14.66
CA ARG A 270 -18.60 11.76 14.17
C ARG A 270 -19.24 10.37 14.27
N LYS A 271 -20.51 10.26 14.66
CA LYS A 271 -21.26 8.98 14.73
C LYS A 271 -21.99 8.68 13.42
N GLN A 272 -21.91 9.59 12.45
CA GLN A 272 -22.56 9.43 11.16
C GLN A 272 -21.80 8.48 10.25
N TRP A 273 -22.53 7.76 9.39
CA TRP A 273 -21.97 6.90 8.37
C TRP A 273 -22.86 6.80 7.14
N LEU A 274 -22.24 6.54 5.98
CA LEU A 274 -22.87 6.14 4.72
C LEU A 274 -22.40 4.73 4.38
N GLN A 275 -23.33 3.82 4.11
CA GLN A 275 -23.09 2.42 3.80
C GLN A 275 -23.52 2.09 2.37
N VAL A 276 -22.72 1.26 1.70
CA VAL A 276 -23.06 0.66 0.42
C VAL A 276 -22.91 -0.86 0.52
N ASP A 277 -23.95 -1.59 0.11
CA ASP A 277 -23.93 -3.03 -0.15
C ASP A 277 -23.68 -3.27 -1.65
N PHE A 278 -22.52 -3.84 -1.98
CA PHE A 278 -22.16 -4.16 -3.37
C PHE A 278 -22.89 -5.38 -3.92
N LYS A 279 -23.80 -6.01 -3.15
CA LYS A 279 -24.44 -7.32 -3.41
C LYS A 279 -23.45 -8.49 -3.34
N TYR A 280 -22.22 -8.30 -3.82
CA TYR A 280 -21.17 -9.32 -3.94
C TYR A 280 -19.85 -8.89 -3.31
N ARG A 281 -19.00 -9.91 -3.08
CA ARG A 281 -17.54 -9.82 -2.89
C ARG A 281 -16.92 -8.80 -3.85
N ALA A 282 -16.42 -7.64 -3.41
CA ALA A 282 -15.68 -6.73 -4.29
C ALA A 282 -14.29 -6.43 -3.72
N THR A 283 -13.27 -6.42 -4.59
CA THR A 283 -11.97 -5.83 -4.29
C THR A 283 -12.05 -4.35 -4.59
N ILE A 284 -12.00 -3.51 -3.56
CA ILE A 284 -12.12 -2.06 -3.63
C ILE A 284 -10.70 -1.48 -3.57
N THR A 285 -10.28 -0.85 -4.66
CA THR A 285 -8.96 -0.24 -4.80
C THR A 285 -8.99 1.24 -4.46
N ASP A 286 -10.08 1.93 -4.78
CA ASP A 286 -10.19 3.36 -4.58
C ASP A 286 -11.60 3.80 -4.19
N ILE A 287 -11.67 4.90 -3.45
CA ILE A 287 -12.92 5.60 -3.12
C ILE A 287 -12.84 6.99 -3.71
N MET A 288 -13.78 7.32 -4.59
CA MET A 288 -13.95 8.67 -5.11
C MET A 288 -14.99 9.39 -4.27
N SER A 289 -14.68 10.59 -3.79
CA SER A 289 -15.62 11.43 -3.02
C SER A 289 -15.84 12.78 -3.68
N GLN A 290 -17.02 13.35 -3.50
CA GLN A 290 -17.42 14.67 -4.00
C GLN A 290 -18.31 15.36 -2.96
N GLY A 291 -18.26 16.69 -2.88
CA GLY A 291 -19.12 17.48 -2.00
C GLY A 291 -20.55 17.64 -2.52
N ARG A 292 -21.38 18.45 -1.84
CA ARG A 292 -22.71 18.85 -2.32
C ARG A 292 -22.59 19.99 -3.33
N GLY A 293 -23.17 19.84 -4.52
CA GLY A 293 -23.19 20.90 -5.52
C GLY A 293 -23.89 22.16 -5.00
N ASN A 294 -23.37 23.34 -5.40
CA ASN A 294 -24.02 24.64 -5.22
C ASN A 294 -24.35 25.07 -3.77
N SER A 295 -23.75 24.47 -2.73
CA SER A 295 -24.11 24.79 -1.32
C SER A 295 -22.93 24.90 -0.36
N GLY A 296 -21.70 24.77 -0.85
CA GLY A 296 -20.50 24.94 -0.02
C GLY A 296 -20.38 23.93 1.13
N GLN A 297 -20.96 22.73 1.01
CA GLN A 297 -20.99 21.70 2.05
C GLN A 297 -20.28 20.43 1.57
N TRP A 298 -19.32 19.92 2.33
CA TRP A 298 -18.58 18.71 1.96
C TRP A 298 -17.85 18.10 3.15
N VAL A 299 -17.58 16.80 3.09
CA VAL A 299 -16.65 16.13 4.00
C VAL A 299 -15.22 16.37 3.57
N ARG A 300 -14.34 16.67 4.53
CA ARG A 300 -12.90 16.94 4.34
C ARG A 300 -12.03 15.72 4.65
N SER A 301 -12.46 14.86 5.58
CA SER A 301 -11.82 13.58 5.87
C SER A 301 -12.79 12.55 6.45
N TYR A 302 -12.51 11.27 6.25
CA TYR A 302 -13.29 10.14 6.77
C TYR A 302 -12.42 8.94 7.14
N THR A 303 -12.96 8.03 7.95
CA THR A 303 -12.42 6.68 8.13
C THR A 303 -13.36 5.66 7.48
N VAL A 304 -12.89 4.44 7.26
CA VAL A 304 -13.66 3.38 6.60
C VAL A 304 -13.80 2.17 7.52
N SER A 305 -14.97 1.53 7.48
CA SER A 305 -15.13 0.15 7.96
C SER A 305 -15.76 -0.71 6.87
N TYR A 306 -15.53 -2.01 6.91
CA TYR A 306 -15.97 -2.93 5.87
C TYR A 306 -16.41 -4.27 6.46
N SER A 307 -17.28 -4.98 5.75
CA SER A 307 -17.89 -6.23 6.23
C SER A 307 -18.27 -7.16 5.08
N ASN A 308 -18.35 -8.45 5.36
CA ASN A 308 -18.91 -9.45 4.44
C ASN A 308 -20.33 -9.90 4.82
N ASP A 309 -20.76 -9.68 6.07
CA ASP A 309 -22.07 -10.10 6.59
C ASP A 309 -23.04 -8.92 6.80
N GLY A 310 -22.54 -7.69 6.79
CA GLY A 310 -23.32 -6.47 7.05
C GLY A 310 -23.63 -6.23 8.53
N VAL A 311 -23.09 -7.04 9.43
CA VAL A 311 -23.28 -6.99 10.88
C VAL A 311 -21.97 -6.67 11.58
N ASN A 312 -20.93 -7.48 11.34
CA ASN A 312 -19.61 -7.34 11.92
C ASN A 312 -18.71 -6.53 10.98
N PHE A 313 -18.33 -5.32 11.42
CA PHE A 313 -17.50 -4.41 10.62
C PHE A 313 -16.07 -4.36 11.12
N ASN A 314 -15.14 -4.68 10.24
CA ASN A 314 -13.71 -4.46 10.44
C ASN A 314 -13.39 -2.99 10.16
N ARG A 315 -12.53 -2.39 10.99
CA ARG A 315 -12.02 -1.04 10.77
C ARG A 315 -10.87 -1.07 9.77
N TYR A 316 -10.82 -0.10 8.88
CA TYR A 316 -9.67 0.09 7.99
C TYR A 316 -8.55 0.81 8.74
N GLN A 317 -7.49 0.08 9.06
CA GLN A 317 -6.45 0.51 10.00
C GLN A 317 -5.04 0.33 9.43
N ARG A 318 -4.09 1.12 9.95
CA ARG A 318 -2.65 0.94 9.76
C ARG A 318 -1.96 1.05 11.14
N SER A 319 -1.18 0.04 11.51
CA SER A 319 -0.50 -0.03 12.82
C SER A 319 -1.44 0.18 14.02
N GLY A 320 -2.61 -0.47 13.99
CA GLY A 320 -3.62 -0.41 15.06
C GLY A 320 -4.43 0.90 15.15
N LYS A 321 -4.15 1.90 14.30
CA LYS A 321 -4.89 3.17 14.24
C LYS A 321 -5.77 3.24 13.00
N ASP A 322 -6.97 3.81 13.13
CA ASP A 322 -7.88 4.03 12.01
C ASP A 322 -7.19 4.88 10.93
N LYS A 323 -7.17 4.38 9.70
CA LYS A 323 -6.60 5.11 8.56
C LYS A 323 -7.57 6.22 8.16
N VAL A 324 -7.17 7.47 8.41
CA VAL A 324 -7.93 8.65 8.00
C VAL A 324 -7.63 8.96 6.53
N LEU A 325 -8.68 8.94 5.71
CA LEU A 325 -8.63 9.27 4.29
C LEU A 325 -9.08 10.72 4.08
N ARG A 326 -8.41 11.42 3.16
CA ARG A 326 -8.77 12.79 2.79
C ARG A 326 -9.89 12.73 1.76
N ALA A 327 -10.90 13.55 1.96
CA ALA A 327 -12.00 13.75 1.04
C ALA A 327 -11.81 15.11 0.33
N ASN A 328 -12.84 15.93 0.31
CA ASN A 328 -12.92 17.08 -0.57
C ASN A 328 -12.36 18.37 0.06
N VAL A 329 -11.85 19.25 -0.79
CA VAL A 329 -11.45 20.62 -0.42
C VAL A 329 -12.47 21.68 -0.90
N ASN A 330 -13.36 21.30 -1.80
CA ASN A 330 -14.42 22.12 -2.37
C ASN A 330 -15.64 21.24 -2.72
N VAL A 331 -16.64 21.84 -3.36
CA VAL A 331 -17.92 21.17 -3.67
C VAL A 331 -17.86 20.26 -4.90
N ASP A 332 -17.05 20.59 -5.90
CA ASP A 332 -17.16 20.02 -7.25
C ASP A 332 -16.05 19.03 -7.61
N CYS A 333 -14.84 19.21 -7.08
CA CYS A 333 -13.73 18.32 -7.42
C CYS A 333 -13.94 16.93 -6.84
N ILE A 334 -13.82 15.92 -7.70
CA ILE A 334 -13.77 14.52 -7.30
C ILE A 334 -12.38 14.26 -6.71
N VAL A 335 -12.34 13.79 -5.47
CA VAL A 335 -11.09 13.37 -4.82
C VAL A 335 -11.04 11.85 -4.80
N LYS A 336 -9.96 11.30 -5.36
CA LYS A 336 -9.67 9.86 -5.34
C LYS A 336 -8.82 9.53 -4.11
N SER A 337 -9.29 8.59 -3.30
CA SER A 337 -8.54 7.99 -2.20
C SER A 337 -8.18 6.55 -2.53
N THR A 338 -6.93 6.31 -2.88
CA THR A 338 -6.37 4.96 -3.07
C THR A 338 -6.24 4.23 -1.74
N LEU A 339 -6.66 2.97 -1.71
CA LEU A 339 -6.61 2.10 -0.54
C LEU A 339 -5.37 1.20 -0.60
N GLU A 340 -4.51 1.34 0.41
CA GLU A 340 -3.35 0.49 0.60
C GLU A 340 -3.22 0.07 2.08
N PRO A 341 -3.46 -1.22 2.41
CA PRO A 341 -3.87 -2.30 1.51
C PRO A 341 -5.29 -2.11 0.94
N VAL A 342 -5.62 -2.83 -0.14
CA VAL A 342 -6.97 -2.83 -0.74
C VAL A 342 -7.98 -3.47 0.22
N ILE A 343 -9.27 -3.14 0.06
CA ILE A 343 -10.34 -3.74 0.86
C ILE A 343 -11.05 -4.80 0.04
N VAL A 344 -11.17 -6.03 0.53
CA VAL A 344 -12.02 -7.08 -0.08
C VAL A 344 -13.24 -7.31 0.79
N ALA A 345 -14.39 -6.77 0.37
CA ALA A 345 -15.60 -6.75 1.18
C ALA A 345 -16.89 -6.66 0.34
N ARG A 346 -18.02 -7.04 0.93
CA ARG A 346 -19.36 -6.83 0.32
C ARG A 346 -19.99 -5.50 0.76
N PHE A 347 -19.74 -5.09 2.00
CA PHE A 347 -20.26 -3.86 2.57
C PHE A 347 -19.10 -2.93 2.90
N ILE A 348 -19.30 -1.65 2.61
CA ILE A 348 -18.38 -0.59 3.04
C ILE A 348 -19.15 0.52 3.72
N ARG A 349 -18.58 1.07 4.79
CA ARG A 349 -19.09 2.25 5.51
C ARG A 349 -18.03 3.35 5.49
N ILE A 350 -18.44 4.52 5.05
CA ILE A 350 -17.67 5.77 5.15
C ILE A 350 -18.13 6.50 6.41
N HIS A 351 -17.19 6.87 7.27
CA HIS A 351 -17.41 7.55 8.55
C HIS A 351 -16.79 8.95 8.53
N PRO A 352 -17.56 10.01 8.27
CA PRO A 352 -17.05 11.38 8.27
C PRO A 352 -16.34 11.76 9.57
N ARG A 353 -15.16 12.37 9.46
CA ARG A 353 -14.33 12.81 10.61
C ARG A 353 -14.27 14.33 10.73
N THR A 354 -14.10 15.02 9.60
CA THR A 354 -14.11 16.49 9.51
C THR A 354 -14.87 16.92 8.26
N TRP A 355 -15.50 18.10 8.30
CA TRP A 355 -16.35 18.61 7.22
C TRP A 355 -16.33 20.13 7.15
N ASN A 356 -16.74 20.67 6.00
CA ASN A 356 -16.99 22.10 5.80
C ASN A 356 -18.50 22.35 5.90
N ARG A 357 -18.91 23.19 6.86
CA ARG A 357 -20.32 23.58 7.15
C ARG A 357 -21.26 22.43 7.52
N HIS A 358 -21.37 21.38 6.72
CA HIS A 358 -22.24 20.24 6.96
C HIS A 358 -21.62 18.94 6.43
N ILE A 359 -21.93 17.81 7.05
CA ILE A 359 -21.66 16.47 6.50
C ILE A 359 -22.53 16.28 5.26
N ALA A 360 -21.91 16.34 4.08
CA ALA A 360 -22.52 16.05 2.82
C ALA A 360 -21.51 15.34 1.90
N MET A 361 -21.93 14.25 1.26
CA MET A 361 -21.06 13.48 0.37
C MET A 361 -21.81 12.83 -0.80
N ARG A 362 -21.12 12.77 -1.93
CA ARG A 362 -21.35 11.84 -3.03
C ARG A 362 -20.11 10.97 -3.22
N VAL A 363 -20.29 9.73 -3.64
CA VAL A 363 -19.22 8.74 -3.70
C VAL A 363 -19.35 7.81 -4.91
N GLU A 364 -18.21 7.28 -5.33
CA GLU A 364 -18.09 6.11 -6.21
C GLU A 364 -16.99 5.21 -5.65
N PHE A 365 -17.10 3.91 -5.91
CA PHE A 365 -16.08 2.94 -5.54
C PHE A 365 -15.48 2.35 -6.80
N ILE A 366 -14.16 2.30 -6.84
CA ILE A 366 -13.41 1.72 -7.95
C ILE A 366 -12.82 0.40 -7.46
N GLY A 367 -12.93 -0.62 -8.30
CA GLY A 367 -12.46 -1.95 -7.94
C GLY A 367 -12.82 -3.01 -8.97
N CYS A 368 -12.76 -4.26 -8.54
CA CYS A 368 -13.14 -5.41 -9.35
C CYS A 368 -14.14 -6.27 -8.60
N PHE A 369 -15.11 -6.81 -9.36
CA PHE A 369 -15.82 -8.01 -8.97
C PHE A 369 -15.06 -9.26 -9.45
N GLU A 370 -14.31 -9.18 -10.55
CA GLU A 370 -13.58 -10.30 -11.15
C GLU A 370 -12.60 -10.98 -10.18
N GLY A 371 -12.49 -12.32 -10.27
CA GLY A 371 -11.69 -13.16 -9.38
C GLY A 371 -12.39 -13.56 -8.07
N GLN A 372 -13.62 -13.10 -7.84
CA GLN A 372 -14.46 -13.52 -6.71
C GLN A 372 -15.51 -14.53 -7.18
N PRO A 373 -15.69 -15.69 -6.52
CA PRO A 373 -16.62 -16.74 -6.98
C PRO A 373 -18.05 -16.23 -7.19
N CYS A 374 -18.50 -15.31 -6.35
CA CYS A 374 -19.85 -14.74 -6.42
C CYS A 374 -20.06 -13.65 -7.47
N ALA A 375 -19.00 -13.18 -8.14
CA ALA A 375 -19.08 -12.03 -9.05
C ALA A 375 -19.83 -12.28 -10.36
N LYS A 376 -19.93 -13.55 -10.79
CA LYS A 376 -20.66 -13.94 -12.00
C LYS A 376 -22.14 -14.20 -11.77
N GLU A 377 -22.68 -13.77 -10.63
CA GLU A 377 -24.05 -14.06 -10.20
C GLU A 377 -24.42 -15.55 -10.33
N PRO A 378 -23.68 -16.47 -9.68
CA PRO A 378 -23.95 -17.90 -9.81
C PRO A 378 -25.32 -18.27 -9.23
N CYS A 379 -25.76 -17.63 -8.14
CA CYS A 379 -27.04 -17.92 -7.50
C CYS A 379 -28.21 -17.20 -8.20
N LYS A 380 -29.22 -17.97 -8.59
CA LYS A 380 -30.49 -17.52 -9.17
C LYS A 380 -31.52 -17.21 -8.08
N ASN A 381 -32.65 -16.62 -8.48
CA ASN A 381 -33.83 -16.38 -7.64
C ASN A 381 -33.50 -15.68 -6.30
N GLU A 382 -32.60 -14.70 -6.36
CA GLU A 382 -32.12 -13.93 -5.19
C GLU A 382 -31.44 -14.76 -4.10
N GLY A 383 -30.97 -15.97 -4.42
CA GLY A 383 -30.14 -16.79 -3.54
C GLY A 383 -28.88 -16.05 -3.05
N LYS A 384 -28.55 -16.24 -1.77
CA LYS A 384 -27.39 -15.61 -1.15
C LYS A 384 -26.13 -16.38 -1.52
N CYS A 385 -25.19 -15.72 -2.21
CA CYS A 385 -23.89 -16.31 -2.53
C CYS A 385 -22.87 -16.10 -1.40
N SER A 386 -22.12 -17.15 -1.07
CA SER A 386 -20.91 -17.14 -0.23
C SER A 386 -19.72 -17.79 -0.93
N ASP A 387 -18.52 -17.47 -0.48
CA ASP A 387 -17.26 -18.04 -0.96
C ASP A 387 -16.81 -19.12 0.04
N VAL A 388 -16.75 -20.38 -0.41
CA VAL A 388 -16.32 -21.54 0.37
C VAL A 388 -15.12 -22.14 -0.36
N GLU A 389 -13.94 -22.04 0.25
CA GLU A 389 -12.66 -22.55 -0.30
C GLU A 389 -12.29 -22.05 -1.71
N GLY A 390 -12.76 -20.87 -2.11
CA GLY A 390 -12.51 -20.32 -3.44
C GLY A 390 -13.57 -20.71 -4.48
N GLU A 391 -14.67 -21.35 -4.07
CA GLU A 391 -15.82 -21.67 -4.89
C GLU A 391 -17.10 -20.96 -4.42
N ALA A 392 -18.03 -20.75 -5.35
CA ALA A 392 -19.30 -20.08 -5.04
C ALA A 392 -20.30 -21.09 -4.47
N SER A 393 -20.83 -20.81 -3.29
CA SER A 393 -21.89 -21.58 -2.65
C SER A 393 -23.15 -20.72 -2.53
N CYS A 394 -24.32 -21.31 -2.78
CA CYS A 394 -25.60 -20.61 -2.75
C CYS A 394 -26.49 -21.07 -1.59
N SER A 395 -27.01 -20.13 -0.82
CA SER A 395 -28.09 -20.36 0.16
C SER A 395 -29.41 -19.84 -0.41
N CYS A 396 -30.38 -20.73 -0.61
CA CYS A 396 -31.63 -20.41 -1.30
C CYS A 396 -32.68 -19.81 -0.37
N LEU A 397 -33.57 -19.00 -0.97
CA LEU A 397 -34.78 -18.53 -0.29
C LEU A 397 -35.80 -19.68 -0.16
N PRO A 398 -36.75 -19.61 0.80
CA PRO A 398 -37.79 -20.63 0.94
C PRO A 398 -38.55 -20.87 -0.36
N GLY A 399 -38.72 -22.14 -0.74
CA GLY A 399 -39.37 -22.53 -2.00
C GLY A 399 -38.46 -22.47 -3.23
N TYR A 400 -37.13 -22.42 -3.04
CA TYR A 400 -36.15 -22.62 -4.10
C TYR A 400 -35.08 -23.62 -3.66
N TYR A 401 -34.60 -24.47 -4.57
CA TYR A 401 -33.58 -25.49 -4.32
C TYR A 401 -32.62 -25.62 -5.51
N GLY A 402 -31.64 -26.53 -5.38
CA GLY A 402 -30.53 -26.69 -6.32
C GLY A 402 -29.25 -25.94 -5.92
N ALA A 403 -28.13 -26.31 -6.52
CA ALA A 403 -26.81 -25.75 -6.20
C ALA A 403 -26.69 -24.25 -6.49
N ARG A 404 -27.56 -23.73 -7.36
CA ARG A 404 -27.64 -22.33 -7.76
C ARG A 404 -29.01 -21.72 -7.47
N CYS A 405 -29.87 -22.36 -6.67
CA CYS A 405 -31.24 -21.90 -6.41
C CYS A 405 -32.10 -21.74 -7.68
N GLU A 406 -31.86 -22.60 -8.66
CA GLU A 406 -32.47 -22.56 -9.99
C GLU A 406 -33.81 -23.29 -10.07
N GLU A 407 -34.11 -24.14 -9.10
CA GLU A 407 -35.31 -24.97 -9.02
C GLU A 407 -36.30 -24.37 -8.01
N LYS A 408 -37.60 -24.62 -8.17
CA LYS A 408 -38.69 -24.02 -7.40
C LYS A 408 -39.58 -25.09 -6.76
#